data_AF-A0A8T7AZD8-F1
#
_entry.id   AF-A0A8T7AZD8-F1
#
_cell.length_a   1.000
_cell.length_b   1.000
_cell.length_c   1.000
_cell.angle_alpha   90.00
_cell.angle_beta   90.00
_cell.angle_gamma   90.00
#
_symmetry.space_group_name_H-M   'P 1'
#
loop_
_entity.id
_entity.type
_entity.pdbx_description
1 polymer ?
#
loop_
_entity_poly.entity_id
_entity_poly.type
_entity_poly.pdbx_seq_one_letter_code
_entity_poly.pdbx_strand_id
1 'polypeptide(L)'
;MKKTSAIAEYSVLEEYLHAATHGVGVILSILGLSWMLTLSVSAGDPWRIAASSIYGASLIMLFLASTVYHGLHASKHREMFKMLDHC
;
A
#
# COMPACT_ATOMS: atom_id res chain seq x y z
N MET A 1 -39.95 -6.44 -13.91
CA MET A 1 -38.66 -6.06 -14.53
C MET A 1 -37.63 -5.94 -13.42
N LYS A 2 -36.58 -6.79 -13.41
CA LYS A 2 -35.52 -6.79 -12.40
C LYS A 2 -34.73 -5.48 -12.49
N LYS A 3 -34.61 -4.74 -11.38
CA LYS A 3 -33.59 -3.70 -11.23
C LYS A 3 -32.25 -4.42 -11.06
N THR A 4 -31.53 -4.61 -12.17
CA THR A 4 -30.14 -5.05 -12.14
C THR A 4 -29.32 -3.91 -11.52
N SER A 5 -28.72 -4.19 -10.37
CA SER A 5 -27.79 -3.31 -9.68
C SER A 5 -26.67 -2.91 -10.63
N ALA A 6 -26.65 -1.65 -11.04
CA ALA A 6 -25.49 -1.05 -11.68
C ALA A 6 -24.37 -1.07 -10.64
N ILE A 7 -23.32 -1.86 -10.90
CA ILE A 7 -22.05 -1.72 -10.21
C ILE A 7 -21.57 -0.31 -10.58
N ALA A 8 -21.65 0.63 -9.65
CA ALA A 8 -21.21 1.99 -9.87
C ALA A 8 -19.72 1.94 -10.24
N GLU A 9 -19.39 2.27 -11.49
CA GLU A 9 -18.00 2.55 -11.86
C GLU A 9 -17.54 3.72 -10.99
N TYR A 10 -16.51 3.49 -10.16
CA TYR A 10 -15.90 4.53 -9.35
C TYR A 10 -15.53 5.72 -10.23
N SER A 11 -15.83 6.92 -9.73
CA SER A 11 -15.47 8.15 -10.43
C SER A 11 -13.94 8.24 -10.52
N VAL A 12 -13.40 8.78 -11.62
CA VAL A 12 -11.96 9.06 -11.78
C VAL A 12 -11.41 9.82 -10.57
N LEU A 13 -12.24 10.67 -9.93
CA LEU A 13 -11.87 11.40 -8.72
C LEU A 13 -11.65 10.48 -7.51
N GLU A 14 -12.44 9.43 -7.35
CA GLU A 14 -12.29 8.45 -6.27
C GLU A 14 -11.01 7.62 -6.44
N GLU A 15 -10.70 7.20 -7.67
CA GLU A 15 -9.43 6.51 -7.96
C GLU A 15 -8.20 7.39 -7.63
N TYR A 16 -8.25 8.69 -7.92
CA TYR A 16 -7.17 9.63 -7.56
C TYR A 16 -7.04 9.82 -6.05
N LEU A 17 -8.16 9.91 -5.32
CA LEU A 17 -8.14 10.03 -3.85
C LEU A 17 -7.60 8.74 -3.19
N HIS A 18 -7.96 7.57 -3.72
CA HIS A 18 -7.38 6.31 -3.29
C HIS A 18 -5.87 6.25 -3.57
N ALA A 19 -5.42 6.65 -4.76
CA ALA A 19 -4.00 6.71 -5.08
C ALA A 19 -3.20 7.66 -4.15
N ALA A 20 -3.75 8.84 -3.88
CA ALA A 20 -3.10 9.85 -3.04
C ALA A 20 -2.94 9.38 -1.59
N THR A 21 -3.98 8.76 -1.03
CA THR A 21 -3.95 8.22 0.34
C THR A 21 -2.94 7.08 0.48
N HIS A 22 -2.82 6.22 -0.52
CA HIS A 22 -1.80 5.16 -0.54
C HIS A 22 -0.38 5.71 -0.70
N GLY A 23 -0.19 6.74 -1.54
CA GLY A 23 1.11 7.41 -1.68
C GLY A 23 1.59 8.03 -0.36
N VAL A 24 0.69 8.66 0.39
CA VAL A 24 0.98 9.15 1.75
C VAL A 24 1.31 7.98 2.69
N GLY A 25 0.59 6.86 2.57
CA GLY A 25 0.86 5.63 3.31
C GLY A 25 2.28 5.09 3.09
N VAL A 26 2.82 5.15 1.87
CA VAL A 26 4.23 4.76 1.59
C VAL A 26 5.20 5.60 2.40
N ILE A 27 5.04 6.92 2.35
CA ILE A 27 5.94 7.87 3.04
C ILE A 27 5.90 7.64 4.56
N LEU A 28 4.69 7.54 5.12
CA LEU A 28 4.52 7.29 6.55
C LEU A 28 5.10 5.93 6.97
N SER A 29 5.01 4.91 6.11
CA SER A 29 5.57 3.58 6.39
C SER A 29 7.10 3.59 6.41
N ILE A 30 7.75 4.34 5.51
CA ILE A 30 9.21 4.50 5.51
C ILE A 30 9.67 5.22 6.79
N LEU A 31 8.98 6.30 7.17
CA LEU A 31 9.28 7.04 8.39
C LEU A 31 9.09 6.18 9.64
N GLY A 32 7.97 5.44 9.71
CA GLY A 32 7.66 4.54 10.81
C GLY A 32 8.67 3.39 10.95
N LEU A 33 9.04 2.75 9.84
CA LEU A 33 10.06 1.70 9.83
C LEU A 33 11.41 2.24 10.33
N SER A 34 11.84 3.40 9.83
CA SER A 34 13.10 4.03 10.23
C SER A 34 13.13 4.34 11.73
N TRP A 35 12.02 4.84 12.28
CA TRP A 35 11.86 5.12 13.70
C TRP A 35 11.91 3.84 14.55
N MET A 36 11.14 2.81 14.19
CA MET A 36 11.12 1.54 14.92
C MET A 36 12.47 0.82 14.89
N LEU A 37 13.17 0.85 13.75
CA LEU A 37 14.53 0.29 13.63
C LEU A 37 15.50 1.01 14.56
N THR A 38 15.47 2.34 14.59
CA THR A 38 16.33 3.15 15.47
C THR A 38 16.12 2.77 16.94
N LEU A 39 14.87 2.61 17.38
CA LEU A 39 14.53 2.21 18.75
C LEU A 39 14.85 0.75 19.07
N SER A 40 14.84 -0.13 18.06
CA SER A 40 15.13 -1.56 18.25
C SER A 40 16.63 -1.82 18.30
N VAL A 41 17.39 -1.11 17.45
CA VAL A 41 18.86 -1.14 17.46
C VAL A 41 19.41 -0.52 18.74
N SER A 42 18.87 0.62 19.18
CA SER A 42 19.32 1.26 20.43
C SER A 42 19.07 0.41 21.68
N ALA A 43 18.02 -0.42 21.65
CA ALA A 43 17.73 -1.36 22.72
C ALA A 43 18.51 -2.68 22.64
N GLY A 44 19.26 -2.92 21.55
CA GLY A 44 20.07 -4.13 21.36
C GLY A 44 19.27 -5.43 21.30
N ASP A 45 17.99 -5.37 20.93
CA ASP A 45 17.10 -6.54 20.89
C ASP A 45 16.93 -7.05 19.45
N PRO A 46 17.53 -8.20 19.08
CA PRO A 46 17.46 -8.74 17.73
C PRO A 46 16.04 -9.11 17.28
N TRP A 47 15.17 -9.50 18.21
CA TRP A 47 13.79 -9.87 17.89
C TRP A 47 12.97 -8.64 17.50
N ARG A 48 13.18 -7.52 18.20
CA ARG A 48 12.54 -6.25 17.85
C ARG A 48 13.00 -5.72 16.51
N ILE A 49 14.28 -5.90 16.18
CA ILE A 49 14.83 -5.52 14.86
C ILE A 49 14.17 -6.37 13.75
N ALA A 50 14.12 -7.70 13.92
CA ALA A 50 13.49 -8.58 12.93
C ALA A 50 11.99 -8.26 12.76
N ALA A 51 11.25 -8.11 13.86
CA ALA A 51 9.82 -7.82 13.82
C ALA A 51 9.52 -6.46 13.17
N SER A 52 10.25 -5.40 13.56
CA SER A 52 10.06 -4.06 12.97
C SER A 52 10.43 -4.03 11.48
N SER A 53 11.48 -4.75 11.08
CA SER A 53 11.89 -4.85 9.68
C SER A 53 10.84 -5.55 8.82
N ILE A 54 10.34 -6.71 9.27
CA ILE A 54 9.29 -7.45 8.54
C ILE A 54 8.03 -6.59 8.45
N TYR A 55 7.56 -6.06 9.57
CA TYR A 55 6.33 -5.26 9.61
C TYR A 55 6.41 -4.01 8.72
N GLY A 56 7.46 -3.21 8.86
CA GLY A 56 7.61 -1.99 8.06
C GLY A 56 7.83 -2.28 6.58
N ALA A 57 8.58 -3.34 6.23
CA ALA A 57 8.74 -3.76 4.84
C ALA A 57 7.41 -4.21 4.22
N SER A 58 6.58 -4.94 4.97
CA SER A 58 5.23 -5.32 4.53
C SER A 58 4.33 -4.11 4.28
N LEU A 59 4.36 -3.10 5.16
CA LEU A 59 3.59 -1.87 4.95
C LEU A 59 4.06 -1.10 3.73
N ILE A 60 5.38 -0.96 3.54
CA ILE A 60 5.94 -0.31 2.35
C ILE A 60 5.51 -1.06 1.09
N MET A 61 5.63 -2.39 1.06
CA MET A 61 5.18 -3.20 -0.09
C MET A 61 3.69 -3.04 -0.36
N LEU A 62 2.84 -3.06 0.68
CA LEU A 62 1.40 -2.90 0.56
C LEU A 62 1.02 -1.55 -0.07
N PHE A 63 1.53 -0.45 0.49
CA PHE A 63 1.22 0.88 -0.02
C PHE A 63 1.87 1.15 -1.39
N LEU A 64 3.05 0.59 -1.64
CA LEU A 64 3.73 0.72 -2.93
C LEU A 64 3.00 -0.06 -4.02
N ALA A 65 2.51 -1.27 -3.73
CA ALA A 65 1.70 -2.05 -4.66
C ALA A 65 0.43 -1.28 -5.07
N SER A 66 -0.24 -0.65 -4.11
CA SER A 66 -1.44 0.16 -4.39
C SER A 66 -1.12 1.47 -5.14
N THR A 67 0.01 2.12 -4.80
CA THR A 67 0.46 3.34 -5.50
C THR A 67 0.88 3.05 -6.95
N VAL A 68 1.60 1.94 -7.18
CA VAL A 68 2.00 1.49 -8.52
C VAL A 68 0.79 1.05 -9.35
N TYR A 69 -0.20 0.41 -8.72
CA TYR A 69 -1.45 0.01 -9.37
C TYR A 69 -2.23 1.21 -9.93
N HIS A 70 -2.32 2.30 -9.17
CA HIS A 70 -2.98 3.52 -9.65
C HIS A 70 -2.09 4.44 -10.50
N GLY A 71 -0.77 4.39 -10.35
CA GLY A 71 0.18 5.23 -11.10
C GLY A 71 0.47 4.74 -12.53
N LEU A 72 0.32 3.44 -12.81
CA LEU A 72 0.52 2.89 -14.15
C LEU A 72 -0.72 3.05 -15.02
N HIS A 73 -0.95 4.27 -15.50
CA HIS A 73 -1.76 4.51 -16.70
C HIS A 73 -1.11 3.77 -17.89
N ALA A 74 -1.82 2.79 -18.45
CA ALA A 74 -1.54 2.13 -19.74
C ALA A 74 -0.32 1.19 -19.84
N SER A 75 -0.25 0.13 -19.03
CA SER A 75 0.62 -1.01 -19.36
C SER A 75 0.04 -2.38 -18.98
N LYS A 76 0.43 -3.39 -19.76
CA LYS A 76 -0.05 -4.80 -19.85
C LYS A 76 -0.07 -5.62 -18.54
N HIS A 77 0.24 -5.01 -17.40
CA HIS A 77 0.41 -5.64 -16.08
C HIS A 77 -0.69 -5.26 -15.07
N ARG A 78 -1.70 -4.50 -15.52
CA ARG A 78 -2.81 -3.99 -14.69
C ARG A 78 -3.60 -5.11 -13.99
N GLU A 79 -3.76 -6.28 -14.61
CA GLU A 79 -4.51 -7.40 -14.00
C GLU A 79 -3.81 -8.06 -12.82
N MET A 80 -2.47 -8.16 -12.86
CA MET A 80 -1.71 -8.82 -11.79
C MET A 80 -1.67 -7.97 -10.52
N PHE A 81 -1.59 -6.64 -10.65
CA PHE A 81 -1.63 -5.71 -9.51
C PHE A 81 -3.04 -5.55 -8.93
N LYS A 82 -4.09 -5.67 -9.75
CA LYS A 82 -5.48 -5.67 -9.29
C LYS A 82 -5.79 -6.84 -8.35
N MET A 83 -5.10 -7.97 -8.54
CA MET A 83 -5.24 -9.16 -7.69
C MET A 83 -4.49 -9.03 -6.35
N LEU A 84 -3.37 -8.30 -6.32
CA LEU A 84 -2.61 -8.04 -5.09
C LEU A 84 -3.23 -6.97 -4.19
N ASP A 85 -3.98 -6.02 -4.76
CA ASP A 85 -4.69 -4.96 -4.03
C ASP A 85 -6.07 -5.41 -3.51
N HIS A 86 -6.61 -6.52 -4.03
CA HIS A 86 -7.91 -7.09 -3.62
C HIS A 86 -7.82 -8.37 -2.77
N CYS A 87 -6.61 -8.84 -2.42
CA CYS A 87 -6.41 -9.97 -1.51
C CYS A 87 -6.04 -9.52 -0.10
#